data_AF-A0A183LQN3-F1
#
_entry.id   AF-A0A183LQN3-F1
#
_cell.length_a   1.000
_cell.length_b   1.000
_cell.length_c   1.000
_cell.angle_alpha   90.00
_cell.angle_beta   90.00
_cell.angle_gamma   90.00
#
_symmetry.space_group_name_H-M   'P 1'
#
loop_
_entity.id
_entity.type
_entity.pdbx_description
1 polymer ?
#
loop_
_entity_poly.entity_id
_entity_poly.type
_entity_poly.pdbx_seq_one_letter_code
_entity_poly.pdbx_strand_id
1 'polypeptide(L)' 'MYAIYDRPPDVPFPRTIEAGPGRQLGAMLRMVSRGAFDGYSSIDV' A
#
# COMPACT_ATOMS: atom_id res chain seq x y z
N MET A 1 -20.36 -13.02 -0.53
CA MET A 1 -20.03 -11.67 -1.03
C MET A 1 -19.21 -10.97 0.05
N TYR A 2 -17.97 -10.58 -0.24
CA TYR A 2 -16.96 -10.14 0.74
C TYR A 2 -17.17 -8.70 1.25
N ALA A 3 -18.42 -8.27 1.43
CA ALA A 3 -18.77 -6.89 1.79
C ALA A 3 -18.13 -6.38 3.09
N ILE A 4 -17.61 -7.28 3.93
CA ILE A 4 -16.86 -6.96 5.16
C ILE A 4 -15.46 -6.40 4.84
N TYR A 5 -14.88 -6.74 3.69
CA TYR A 5 -13.52 -6.37 3.30
C TYR A 5 -13.46 -5.29 2.22
N ASP A 6 -14.62 -4.80 1.75
CA ASP A 6 -14.65 -3.71 0.78
C ASP A 6 -14.27 -2.38 1.45
N ARG A 7 -13.33 -1.67 0.82
CA ARG A 7 -13.01 -0.30 1.19
C ARG A 7 -14.12 0.61 0.67
N PRO A 8 -14.67 1.53 1.48
CA PRO A 8 -15.58 2.56 0.98
C PRO A 8 -14.91 3.38 -0.13
N PRO A 9 -15.61 3.74 -1.22
CA PRO A 9 -15.02 4.40 -2.38
C PRO A 9 -14.38 5.75 -2.03
N ASP A 10 -14.95 6.47 -1.07
CA ASP A 10 -14.57 7.84 -0.69
C ASP A 10 -13.47 7.90 0.39
N VAL A 11 -13.02 6.75 0.90
CA VAL A 11 -11.99 6.69 1.95
C VAL A 11 -10.63 6.52 1.31
N PRO A 12 -9.67 7.46 1.43
CA PRO A 12 -8.36 7.34 0.80
C PRO A 12 -7.62 6.07 1.26
N PHE A 13 -6.71 5.57 0.43
CA PHE A 13 -5.82 4.49 0.83
C PHE A 13 -4.98 4.91 2.06
N PRO A 14 -4.69 3.98 2.98
CA PRO A 14 -3.79 4.26 4.09
C PRO A 14 -2.37 4.50 3.58
N ARG A 15 -1.55 5.19 4.39
CA ARG A 15 -0.11 5.27 4.13
C ARG A 15 0.53 3.90 4.33
N THR A 16 1.41 3.52 3.40
CA THR A 16 2.17 2.28 3.48
C THR A 16 3.62 2.59 3.78
N ILE A 17 4.18 1.99 4.83
CA ILE A 17 5.58 2.18 5.22
C ILE A 17 6.29 0.82 5.17
N GLU A 18 7.32 0.70 4.32
CA GLU A 18 8.26 -0.43 4.34
C GLU A 18 9.45 -0.03 5.22
N ALA A 19 9.50 -0.56 6.44
CA ALA A 19 10.62 -0.37 7.36
C ALA A 19 11.53 -1.60 7.27
N GLY A 20 12.65 -1.46 6.57
CA GLY A 20 13.56 -2.56 6.29
C GLY A 20 14.50 -2.23 5.14
N PRO A 21 15.54 -3.06 4.94
CA PRO A 21 16.48 -2.85 3.84
C PRO A 21 15.79 -3.02 2.49
N GLY A 22 15.95 -2.02 1.62
CA GLY A 22 15.45 -2.08 0.25
C GLY A 22 14.00 -1.64 0.10
N ARG A 23 13.30 -2.21 -0.91
CA ARG A 23 11.98 -1.73 -1.39
C ARG A 23 11.22 -2.79 -2.17
N GLN A 24 11.40 -4.06 -1.81
CA GLN A 24 10.85 -5.17 -2.58
C GLN A 24 9.33 -5.23 -2.41
N LEU A 25 8.82 -4.93 -1.20
CA LEU A 25 7.39 -4.91 -0.95
C LEU A 25 6.72 -3.73 -1.64
N GLY A 26 7.37 -2.56 -1.69
CA GLY A 26 6.94 -1.42 -2.48
C GLY A 26 6.84 -1.72 -3.97
N ALA A 27 7.83 -2.45 -4.52
CA ALA A 27 7.77 -2.89 -5.92
C ALA A 27 6.58 -3.82 -6.19
N MET A 28 6.27 -4.74 -5.27
CA MET A 28 5.08 -5.60 -5.34
C MET A 28 3.78 -4.81 -5.20
N LEU A 29 3.72 -3.87 -4.25
CA LEU A 29 2.55 -3.01 -4.01
C LEU A 29 2.17 -2.23 -5.28
N ARG A 30 3.16 -1.66 -5.96
CA ARG A 30 2.96 -0.94 -7.23
C ARG A 30 2.32 -1.80 -8.31
N MET A 31 2.62 -3.11 -8.34
CA MET A 31 2.04 -4.04 -9.31
C MET A 31 0.60 -4.41 -9.00
N VAL A 32 0.23 -4.51 -7.71
CA VAL A 32 -1.10 -4.99 -7.29
C VAL A 32 -2.10 -3.87 -7.06
N SER A 33 -1.66 -2.68 -6.62
CA SER A 33 -2.54 -1.54 -6.35
C SER A 33 -1.79 -0.22 -6.50
N ARG A 34 -2.04 0.45 -7.62
CA ARG A 34 -1.45 1.77 -7.89
C ARG A 34 -1.92 2.83 -6.89
N GLY A 35 -3.20 2.82 -6.50
CA GLY A 35 -3.75 3.78 -5.54
C GLY A 35 -3.21 3.62 -4.12
N ALA A 36 -2.90 2.39 -3.68
CA ALA A 36 -2.22 2.18 -2.40
C ALA A 36 -0.74 2.58 -2.47
N PHE A 37 -0.11 2.38 -3.63
CA PHE A 37 1.29 2.75 -3.85
C PHE A 37 1.51 4.27 -3.85
N ASP A 38 0.52 5.08 -4.21
CA ASP A 38 0.64 6.55 -4.20
C ASP A 38 1.01 7.10 -2.80
N GLY A 39 0.62 6.39 -1.73
CA GLY A 39 0.95 6.73 -0.33
C GLY A 39 2.13 5.96 0.27
N TYR A 40 2.92 5.26 -0.54
CA TYR A 40 4.03 4.42 -0.11
C TYR A 40 5.31 5.22 0.23
N SER A 41 6.02 4.80 1.27
CA SER A 41 7.37 5.27 1.61
C SER A 41 8.21 4.14 2.21
N SER A 42 9.51 4.12 1.94
CA SER A 42 10.46 3.21 2.60
C SER A 42 11.31 3.96 3.63
N ILE A 43 11.66 3.27 4.71
CA ILE A 43 12.61 3.72 5.72
C ILE A 43 13.71 2.64 5.80
N ASP A 44 14.94 3.02 5.43
CA ASP A 44 16.11 2.18 5.68
C ASP A 44 16.41 2.16 7.19
N VAL A 45 16.72 0.96 7.71
CA VAL A 45 16.96 0.68 9.14
C VAL A 45 18.30 -0.02 9.32
#